data_AF-A0A5N9HAV7-F1
#
_entry.id   AF-A0A5N9HAV7-F1
#
_cell.length_a   1.000
_cell.length_b   1.000
_cell.length_c   1.000
_cell.angle_alpha   90.00
_cell.angle_beta   90.00
_cell.angle_gamma   90.00
#
_symmetry.space_group_name_H-M   'P 1'
#
loop_
_entity.id
_entity.type
_entity.pdbx_description
1 polymer ?
#
loop_
_entity_poly.entity_id
_entity_poly.type
_entity_poly.pdbx_seq_one_letter_code
_entity_poly.pdbx_strand_id
1 'polypeptide(L)'
;MIGARMTKMWTQPTRFFRRFKCRNFWVNRQSAALTVTATMFLLVACSSQEAGDSASQSSAQPVGSQASANAAKDLDPAMDFDLVLFANEEHQAGVQISLSGFAGDPVVLNFWFPSCPPCVAEMPDFELLHQKFKGDGLKVIGVELLGLDSVE
;
A
#
# COMPACT_ATOMS: atom_id res chain seq x y z
N MET A 1 42.39 -18.60 45.80
CA MET A 1 41.10 -17.86 45.73
C MET A 1 40.77 -17.75 44.24
N ILE A 2 40.15 -18.73 43.57
CA ILE A 2 38.73 -19.17 43.61
C ILE A 2 37.80 -17.95 43.47
N GLY A 3 36.93 -17.76 42.46
CA GLY A 3 36.46 -18.55 41.32
C GLY A 3 35.86 -17.59 40.26
N ALA A 4 35.84 -17.92 38.97
CA ALA A 4 34.96 -18.86 38.26
C ALA A 4 33.73 -18.17 37.61
N ARG A 5 33.76 -18.16 36.26
CA ARG A 5 32.66 -18.13 35.28
C ARG A 5 31.22 -18.21 35.84
N MET A 6 30.40 -17.23 35.49
CA MET A 6 28.95 -17.42 35.34
C MET A 6 28.60 -17.45 33.85
N THR A 7 28.66 -18.65 33.29
CA THR A 7 27.81 -19.10 32.18
C THR A 7 26.53 -19.70 32.76
N LYS A 8 25.50 -19.84 31.91
CA LYS A 8 24.19 -20.50 32.13
C LYS A 8 23.15 -19.56 32.75
N MET A 9 21.86 -19.62 32.45
CA MET A 9 21.04 -20.59 31.74
C MET A 9 19.71 -19.86 31.52
N TRP A 10 19.31 -19.62 30.27
CA TRP A 10 17.90 -19.35 29.96
C TRP A 10 17.44 -20.39 28.95
N THR A 11 17.20 -21.58 29.47
CA THR A 11 16.44 -22.64 28.81
C THR A 11 15.06 -22.69 29.46
N GLN A 12 14.03 -22.23 28.71
CA GLN A 12 12.71 -22.84 28.36
C GLN A 12 11.95 -23.67 29.44
N PRO A 13 10.67 -24.10 29.27
CA PRO A 13 9.57 -23.74 28.36
C PRO A 13 8.23 -23.50 29.12
N THR A 14 7.18 -23.01 28.45
CA THR A 14 5.84 -23.66 28.50
C THR A 14 4.94 -23.09 27.40
N ARG A 15 4.72 -23.91 26.38
CA ARG A 15 3.49 -23.87 25.57
C ARG A 15 2.31 -24.15 26.50
N PHE A 16 1.35 -23.23 26.59
CA PHE A 16 -0.01 -23.62 26.96
C PHE A 16 -0.99 -23.15 25.88
N PHE A 17 -1.31 -24.13 25.04
CA PHE A 17 -2.52 -24.23 24.26
C PHE A 17 -3.72 -23.49 24.89
N ARG A 18 -4.33 -22.56 24.15
CA ARG A 18 -5.79 -22.42 24.16
C ARG A 18 -6.33 -22.67 22.76
N ARG A 19 -6.45 -23.96 22.46
CA ARG A 19 -7.23 -24.53 21.36
C ARG A 19 -8.59 -24.91 21.95
N PHE A 20 -9.67 -24.35 21.38
CA PHE A 20 -11.02 -24.92 21.28
C PHE A 20 -11.95 -24.97 22.51
N LYS A 21 -12.96 -24.08 22.46
CA LYS A 21 -14.38 -24.27 22.86
C LYS A 21 -15.07 -22.90 22.59
N CYS A 22 -16.14 -22.71 21.84
CA CYS A 22 -17.32 -23.55 21.61
C CYS A 22 -17.94 -23.24 20.23
N ARG A 23 -17.51 -23.98 19.21
CA ARG A 23 -18.37 -24.40 18.09
C ARG A 23 -19.45 -25.29 18.70
N ASN A 24 -20.53 -24.70 19.24
CA ASN A 24 -21.79 -25.36 19.64
C ASN A 24 -22.82 -24.40 20.27
N PHE A 25 -22.53 -23.10 20.41
CA PHE A 25 -23.55 -22.12 20.82
C PHE A 25 -24.42 -21.62 19.64
N TRP A 26 -24.09 -22.06 18.42
CA TRP A 26 -24.68 -21.58 17.17
C TRP A 26 -25.94 -22.35 16.71
N VAL A 27 -26.36 -23.41 17.42
CA VAL A 27 -27.44 -24.31 16.94
C VAL A 27 -28.78 -24.15 17.67
N ASN A 28 -28.85 -23.51 18.85
CA ASN A 28 -30.08 -23.56 19.67
C ASN A 28 -30.80 -22.21 19.91
N ARG A 29 -30.43 -21.15 19.17
CA ARG A 29 -31.15 -19.86 19.15
C ARG A 29 -31.43 -19.39 17.71
N GLN A 30 -31.61 -20.34 16.79
CA GLN A 30 -31.95 -20.06 15.39
C GLN A 30 -33.36 -20.54 14.99
N SER A 31 -34.09 -21.26 15.83
CA SER A 31 -35.36 -21.89 15.41
C SER A 31 -36.62 -21.01 15.51
N ALA A 32 -36.54 -19.80 16.06
CA ALA A 32 -37.74 -18.95 16.27
C ALA A 32 -37.74 -17.63 15.47
N ALA A 33 -36.62 -17.22 14.88
CA ALA A 33 -36.52 -15.98 14.11
C ALA A 33 -36.58 -16.18 12.58
N LEU A 34 -36.51 -17.44 12.12
CA LEU A 34 -36.49 -17.80 10.70
C LEU A 34 -37.88 -17.91 10.05
N THR A 35 -38.97 -17.87 10.83
CA THR A 35 -40.34 -18.01 10.30
C THR A 35 -41.05 -16.68 10.04
N VAL A 36 -40.50 -15.53 10.48
CA VAL A 36 -41.17 -14.21 10.35
C VAL A 36 -40.62 -13.37 9.20
N THR A 37 -39.39 -13.59 8.72
CA THR A 37 -38.82 -12.80 7.63
C THR A 37 -39.15 -13.34 6.23
N ALA A 38 -39.40 -14.64 6.09
CA ALA A 38 -39.78 -15.25 4.80
C ALA A 38 -41.16 -14.82 4.31
N THR A 39 -42.07 -14.41 5.21
CA THR A 39 -43.38 -13.85 4.87
C THR A 39 -43.33 -12.37 4.47
N MET A 40 -42.26 -11.64 4.81
CA MET A 40 -42.06 -10.26 4.37
C MET A 40 -41.45 -10.17 2.95
N PHE A 41 -40.91 -11.26 2.42
CA PHE A 41 -40.34 -11.32 1.07
C PHE A 41 -41.36 -11.65 -0.04
N LEU A 42 -42.61 -12.00 0.32
CA LEU A 42 -43.66 -12.40 -0.63
C LEU A 42 -44.61 -11.28 -1.06
N LEU A 43 -44.58 -10.10 -0.42
CA LEU A 43 -45.48 -8.97 -0.75
C LEU A 43 -44.86 -7.90 -1.68
N VAL A 44 -43.56 -7.96 -2.00
CA VAL A 44 -42.87 -6.98 -2.87
C VAL A 44 -42.65 -7.51 -4.30
N ALA A 45 -43.27 -8.64 -4.66
CA ALA A 45 -43.19 -9.25 -5.99
C ALA A 45 -44.26 -8.76 -6.99
N CYS A 46 -45.08 -7.76 -6.66
CA CYS A 46 -46.04 -7.14 -7.57
C CYS A 46 -45.89 -5.61 -7.61
N SER A 47 -44.87 -5.12 -8.31
CA SER A 47 -45.03 -3.93 -9.15
C SER A 47 -44.27 -4.18 -10.46
N SER A 48 -45.04 -4.49 -11.49
CA SER A 48 -44.61 -5.01 -12.78
C SER A 48 -43.83 -3.99 -13.63
N GLN A 49 -42.83 -4.53 -14.32
CA GLN A 49 -42.22 -4.14 -15.60
C GLN A 49 -43.03 -3.17 -16.50
N GLU A 50 -42.40 -2.08 -16.95
CA GLU A 50 -42.63 -1.44 -18.25
C GLU A 50 -41.29 -1.07 -18.91
N ALA A 51 -41.26 -1.23 -20.24
CA ALA A 51 -40.12 -0.99 -21.12
C ALA A 51 -39.95 0.51 -21.43
N GLY A 52 -38.72 0.98 -21.64
CA GLY A 52 -38.50 2.28 -22.29
C GLY A 52 -37.19 3.00 -21.95
N ASP A 53 -36.33 3.03 -22.97
CA ASP A 53 -35.34 4.05 -23.32
C ASP A 53 -33.99 4.23 -22.58
N SER A 54 -32.99 4.50 -23.41
CA SER A 54 -31.58 4.65 -23.10
C SER A 54 -31.29 6.07 -22.64
N ALA A 55 -30.56 6.25 -21.54
CA ALA A 55 -29.65 7.38 -21.38
C ALA A 55 -28.73 7.18 -20.16
N SER A 56 -27.44 7.09 -20.46
CA SER A 56 -26.31 7.64 -19.68
C SER A 56 -26.32 7.42 -18.17
N GLN A 57 -25.58 6.41 -17.72
CA GLN A 57 -24.99 6.44 -16.39
C GLN A 57 -23.49 6.24 -16.46
N SER A 58 -22.83 7.38 -16.29
CA SER A 58 -21.42 7.58 -16.01
C SER A 58 -20.88 6.53 -15.04
N SER A 59 -19.88 5.78 -15.49
CA SER A 59 -19.16 4.80 -14.68
C SER A 59 -18.24 5.51 -13.69
N ALA A 60 -18.77 5.87 -12.52
CA ALA A 60 -17.93 6.04 -11.33
C ALA A 60 -17.56 4.64 -10.82
N GLN A 61 -16.41 4.12 -11.27
CA GLN A 61 -15.86 2.89 -10.72
C GLN A 61 -15.44 3.13 -9.26
N PRO A 62 -15.69 2.17 -8.35
CA PRO A 62 -15.02 2.15 -7.07
C PRO A 62 -13.53 1.87 -7.35
N VAL A 63 -12.63 2.77 -6.92
CA VAL A 63 -11.20 2.46 -6.77
C VAL A 63 -11.09 1.46 -5.60
N GLY A 64 -11.40 0.20 -5.91
CA GLY A 64 -11.07 -0.94 -5.10
C GLY A 64 -9.67 -1.37 -5.47
N SER A 65 -8.70 -1.03 -4.62
CA SER A 65 -7.34 -1.55 -4.70
C SER A 65 -7.37 -3.05 -4.44
N GLN A 66 -7.48 -3.83 -5.52
CA GLN A 66 -7.01 -5.21 -5.55
C GLN A 66 -5.77 -5.22 -6.44
N ALA A 67 -4.67 -4.70 -5.90
CA ALA A 67 -3.35 -4.97 -6.43
C ALA A 67 -3.12 -6.49 -6.33
N SER A 68 -3.38 -7.17 -7.44
CA SER A 68 -3.10 -8.60 -7.57
C SER A 68 -1.60 -8.80 -7.36
N ALA A 69 -1.21 -9.61 -6.38
CA ALA A 69 0.19 -9.97 -6.13
C ALA A 69 0.89 -10.64 -7.34
N ASN A 70 0.14 -10.95 -8.40
CA ASN A 70 0.67 -11.43 -9.67
C ASN A 70 0.77 -10.36 -10.76
N ALA A 71 0.19 -9.16 -10.59
CA ALA A 71 0.28 -8.08 -11.57
C ALA A 71 1.73 -7.61 -11.79
N ALA A 72 2.57 -7.66 -10.76
CA ALA A 72 3.99 -7.28 -10.86
C ALA A 72 4.86 -8.27 -11.66
N LYS A 73 4.37 -9.49 -11.96
CA LYS A 73 5.16 -10.51 -12.68
C LYS A 73 5.08 -10.41 -14.20
N ASP A 74 4.20 -9.57 -14.72
CA ASP A 74 3.89 -9.47 -16.15
C ASP A 74 3.96 -8.01 -16.64
N LEU A 75 4.72 -7.16 -15.96
CA LEU A 75 4.97 -5.78 -16.38
C LEU A 75 6.26 -5.70 -17.19
N ASP A 76 6.23 -4.90 -18.25
CA ASP A 76 7.45 -4.48 -18.92
C ASP A 76 8.35 -3.72 -17.93
N PRO A 77 9.69 -3.88 -18.03
CA PRO A 77 10.62 -3.10 -17.23
C PRO A 77 10.38 -1.60 -17.40
N ALA A 78 10.52 -0.85 -16.31
CA ALA A 78 10.52 0.61 -16.38
C ALA A 78 11.64 1.10 -17.30
N MET A 79 11.42 2.24 -17.95
CA MET A 79 12.44 2.85 -18.80
C MET A 79 13.68 3.21 -17.98
N ASP A 80 14.84 3.03 -18.60
CA ASP A 80 16.09 3.47 -18.00
C ASP A 80 16.43 4.89 -18.45
N PHE A 81 16.98 5.68 -17.55
CA PHE A 81 17.56 6.98 -17.84
C PHE A 81 18.57 7.38 -16.76
N ASP A 82 19.50 8.22 -17.16
CA ASP A 82 20.55 8.73 -16.30
C ASP A 82 20.12 10.07 -15.66
N LEU A 83 20.49 10.23 -14.40
CA LEU A 83 20.27 11.44 -13.62
C LEU A 83 21.60 11.96 -13.08
N VAL A 84 21.73 13.29 -13.07
CA VAL A 84 22.81 13.97 -12.37
C VAL A 84 22.27 14.45 -11.03
N LEU A 85 22.90 14.03 -9.94
CA LEU A 85 22.46 14.35 -8.59
C LEU A 85 22.82 15.79 -8.20
N PHE A 86 21.88 16.44 -7.50
CA PHE A 86 22.16 17.61 -6.69
C PHE A 86 22.80 17.21 -5.36
N ALA A 87 23.57 18.11 -4.75
CA ALA A 87 24.16 17.84 -3.44
C ALA A 87 23.09 17.85 -2.33
N ASN A 88 23.23 16.93 -1.39
CA ASN A 88 22.50 16.91 -0.12
C ASN A 88 23.41 16.37 1.01
N GLU A 89 22.84 15.94 2.14
CA GLU A 89 23.61 15.40 3.26
C GLU A 89 24.26 14.03 2.96
N GLU A 90 23.71 13.26 2.02
CA GLU A 90 24.13 11.88 1.71
C GLU A 90 24.92 11.78 0.39
N HIS A 91 24.78 12.74 -0.52
CA HIS A 91 25.29 12.69 -1.89
C HIS A 91 25.98 13.99 -2.31
N GLN A 92 27.06 13.87 -3.08
CA GLN A 92 27.74 15.02 -3.68
C GLN A 92 27.07 15.45 -4.99
N ALA A 93 27.15 16.75 -5.30
CA ALA A 93 26.67 17.27 -6.58
C ALA A 93 27.47 16.70 -7.76
N GLY A 94 26.79 16.47 -8.88
CA GLY A 94 27.40 16.01 -10.13
C GLY A 94 27.62 14.50 -10.22
N VAL A 95 27.23 13.73 -9.20
CA VAL A 95 27.24 12.27 -9.27
C VAL A 95 26.22 11.81 -10.31
N GLN A 96 26.66 11.01 -11.27
CA GLN A 96 25.76 10.37 -12.24
C GLN A 96 25.24 9.04 -11.71
N ILE A 97 23.93 8.85 -11.79
CA ILE A 97 23.25 7.59 -11.46
C ILE A 97 22.37 7.17 -12.62
N SER A 98 22.10 5.86 -12.72
CA SER A 98 21.19 5.29 -13.71
C SER A 98 20.09 4.53 -12.97
N LEU A 99 18.84 4.58 -13.45
CA LEU A 99 17.72 3.91 -12.78
C LEU A 99 17.87 2.38 -12.78
N SER A 100 18.48 1.82 -13.82
CA SER A 100 18.84 0.40 -13.87
C SER A 100 19.74 -0.04 -12.71
N GLY A 101 20.51 0.89 -12.12
CA GLY A 101 21.31 0.65 -10.92
C GLY A 101 20.51 0.34 -9.65
N PHE A 102 19.20 0.63 -9.65
CA PHE A 102 18.27 0.34 -8.54
C PHE A 102 17.32 -0.82 -8.88
N ALA A 103 17.58 -1.59 -9.94
CA ALA A 103 16.74 -2.71 -10.31
C ALA A 103 16.66 -3.74 -9.18
N GLY A 104 15.45 -4.00 -8.69
CA GLY A 104 15.19 -4.90 -7.57
C GLY A 104 15.02 -4.19 -6.22
N ASP A 105 15.41 -2.93 -6.12
CA ASP A 105 15.11 -2.09 -4.97
C ASP A 105 13.75 -1.39 -5.16
N PRO A 106 12.98 -1.17 -4.07
CA PRO A 106 11.82 -0.31 -4.16
C PRO A 106 12.29 1.15 -4.33
N VAL A 107 11.79 1.81 -5.38
CA VAL A 107 12.12 3.20 -5.69
C VAL A 107 10.83 4.01 -5.83
N VAL A 108 10.76 5.12 -5.11
CA VAL A 108 9.74 6.16 -5.30
C VAL A 108 10.36 7.27 -6.11
N LEU A 109 9.84 7.46 -7.32
CA LEU A 109 10.28 8.49 -8.23
C LEU A 109 9.24 9.61 -8.23
N ASN A 110 9.65 10.81 -7.83
CA ASN A 110 8.77 11.98 -7.79
C ASN A 110 9.23 13.03 -8.81
N PHE A 111 8.35 13.46 -9.71
CA PHE A 111 8.63 14.53 -10.65
C PHE A 111 8.04 15.84 -10.11
N TRP A 112 8.87 16.84 -9.86
CA TRP A 112 8.45 18.06 -9.18
C TRP A 112 9.13 19.30 -9.73
N PHE A 113 8.64 20.47 -9.33
CA PHE A 113 9.25 21.76 -9.65
C PHE A 113 9.00 22.75 -8.49
N PRO A 114 9.92 23.70 -8.22
CA PRO A 114 9.80 24.61 -7.07
C PRO A 114 8.55 25.49 -7.10
N SER A 115 8.08 25.83 -8.30
CA SER A 115 6.87 26.63 -8.55
C SER A 115 5.57 25.81 -8.57
N CYS A 116 5.59 24.54 -8.13
CA CYS A 116 4.41 23.71 -7.92
C CYS A 116 3.99 23.74 -6.44
N PRO A 117 2.98 24.53 -6.03
CA PRO A 117 2.55 24.58 -4.63
C PRO A 117 2.18 23.21 -4.02
N PRO A 118 1.40 22.34 -4.68
CA PRO A 118 1.09 21.03 -4.11
C PRO A 118 2.32 20.13 -4.03
N CYS A 119 3.24 20.19 -5.00
CA CYS A 119 4.46 19.37 -4.98
C CYS A 119 5.41 19.79 -3.83
N VAL A 120 5.49 21.08 -3.52
CA VAL A 120 6.27 21.54 -2.35
C VAL A 120 5.59 21.10 -1.04
N ALA A 121 4.25 21.13 -0.99
CA ALA A 121 3.49 20.74 0.19
C ALA A 121 3.67 19.25 0.58
N GLU A 122 3.96 18.37 -0.38
CA GLU A 122 4.18 16.92 -0.15
C GLU A 122 5.64 16.56 0.19
N MET A 123 6.62 17.46 -0.01
CA MET A 123 8.04 17.18 0.29
C MET A 123 8.30 16.68 1.72
N PRO A 124 7.63 17.21 2.78
CA PRO A 124 7.80 16.68 4.14
C PRO A 124 7.38 15.21 4.27
N ASP A 125 6.38 14.76 3.51
CA ASP A 125 5.92 13.38 3.56
C ASP A 125 6.92 12.43 2.90
N PHE A 126 7.57 12.85 1.81
CA PHE A 126 8.66 12.09 1.19
C PHE A 126 9.89 12.00 2.09
N GLU A 127 10.22 13.06 2.80
CA GLU A 127 11.31 13.05 3.78
C GLU A 127 11.01 12.05 4.91
N LEU A 128 9.79 12.09 5.47
CA LEU A 128 9.37 11.12 6.48
C LEU A 128 9.40 9.67 5.95
N LEU A 129 9.00 9.46 4.70
CA LEU A 129 9.05 8.16 4.04
C LEU A 129 10.49 7.66 3.89
N HIS A 130 11.40 8.51 3.43
CA HIS A 130 12.82 8.20 3.31
C HIS A 130 13.41 7.85 4.68
N GLN A 131 13.23 8.68 5.70
CA GLN A 131 13.77 8.42 7.05
C GLN A 131 13.28 7.10 7.64
N LYS A 132 12.02 6.74 7.37
CA LYS A 132 11.42 5.50 7.88
C LYS A 132 11.98 4.23 7.23
N PHE A 133 12.27 4.27 5.93
CA PHE A 133 12.58 3.06 5.15
C PHE A 133 13.96 3.04 4.49
N LYS A 134 14.80 4.08 4.66
CA LYS A 134 16.16 4.10 4.10
C LYS A 134 17.03 2.94 4.58
N GLY A 135 16.80 2.45 5.79
CA GLY A 135 17.46 1.25 6.33
C GLY A 135 17.00 -0.07 5.70
N ASP A 136 15.79 -0.08 5.13
CA ASP A 136 15.17 -1.25 4.47
C ASP A 136 15.42 -1.25 2.95
N GLY A 137 16.22 -0.30 2.44
CA GLY A 137 16.61 -0.23 1.03
C GLY A 137 15.74 0.67 0.14
N LEU A 138 14.68 1.30 0.67
CA LEU A 138 13.85 2.22 -0.11
C LEU A 138 14.65 3.43 -0.60
N LYS A 139 14.53 3.74 -1.89
CA LYS A 139 15.07 4.97 -2.49
C LYS A 139 13.94 5.93 -2.81
N VAL A 140 14.12 7.20 -2.49
CA VAL A 140 13.22 8.29 -2.88
C VAL A 140 14.04 9.24 -3.74
N ILE A 141 13.63 9.43 -4.99
CA ILE A 141 14.35 10.24 -5.98
C ILE A 141 13.42 11.32 -6.49
N GLY A 142 13.75 12.58 -6.20
CA GLY A 142 13.09 13.74 -6.79
C GLY A 142 13.75 14.15 -8.09
N VAL A 143 12.97 14.27 -9.16
CA VAL A 143 13.41 14.70 -10.50
C VAL A 143 12.82 16.07 -10.78
N GLU A 144 13.70 17.05 -10.94
CA GLU A 144 13.35 18.39 -11.40
C GLU A 144 13.63 18.51 -12.89
N LEU A 145 12.62 18.92 -13.66
CA LEU A 145 12.74 19.17 -15.08
C LEU A 145 13.15 20.64 -15.30
N LEU A 146 14.44 20.86 -15.48
CA LEU A 146 14.99 22.18 -15.80
C LEU A 146 14.32 22.74 -17.06
N GLY A 147 13.52 23.80 -16.92
CA GLY A 147 12.84 24.48 -18.03
C GLY A 147 11.32 24.43 -18.04
N LEU A 148 10.66 23.64 -17.17
CA LEU A 148 9.18 23.67 -17.03
C LEU A 148 8.69 24.73 -16.03
N ASP A 149 9.59 25.27 -15.23
CA ASP A 149 9.34 26.32 -14.23
C ASP A 149 9.43 27.73 -14.81
N SER A 150 9.92 27.86 -16.04
CA SER A 150 10.02 29.11 -16.78
C SER A 150 8.70 29.40 -17.49
N VAL A 151 7.81 30.14 -16.83
CA VAL A 151 6.67 30.76 -17.52
C VAL A 151 7.24 31.82 -18.47
N GLU A 152 7.35 31.50 -19.76
CA GLU A 152 7.46 32.50 -20.83
C GLU A 152 6.14 33.24 -21.04
#